data_AF-A0A1H4VQQ4-F1
#
_entry.id   AF-A0A1H4VQQ4-F1
#
_cell.length_a   1.000
_cell.length_b   1.000
_cell.length_c   1.000
_cell.angle_alpha   90.00
_cell.angle_beta   90.00
_cell.angle_gamma   90.00
#
_symmetry.space_group_name_H-M   'P 1'
#
loop_
_entity.id
_entity.type
_entity.pdbx_description
1 polymer ?
#
loop_
_entity_poly.entity_id
_entity_poly.type
_entity_poly.pdbx_seq_one_letter_code
_entity_poly.pdbx_strand_id
1 'polypeptide(L)'
;MTGLADRQAALVRALVASGEPPEGFDRDALGIASKALLRKRSGEVGECIPHVRAACGERFVVLFTAWAEGRPKVSTRADAAAFTAHLESIGELPAPTRRRLFSLRRN
;
A
#
# COMPACT_ATOMS: atom_id res chain seq x y z
N MET A 1 32.75 -4.04 -14.37
CA MET A 1 32.14 -2.74 -13.99
C MET A 1 30.71 -2.75 -14.51
N THR A 2 29.70 -2.75 -13.64
CA THR A 2 28.30 -2.58 -14.05
C THR A 2 28.09 -1.15 -14.56
N GLY A 3 27.41 -1.01 -15.69
CA GLY A 3 27.19 0.29 -16.34
C GLY A 3 26.18 1.15 -15.57
N LEU A 4 26.02 2.41 -15.98
CA LEU A 4 25.05 3.34 -15.39
C LEU A 4 23.62 2.77 -15.38
N ALA A 5 23.22 2.16 -16.51
CA ALA A 5 21.89 1.54 -16.64
C ALA A 5 21.66 0.42 -15.61
N ASP A 6 22.66 -0.42 -15.36
CA ASP A 6 22.57 -1.51 -14.38
C ASP A 6 22.41 -0.97 -12.96
N ARG A 7 23.14 0.11 -12.63
CA ARG A 7 23.06 0.79 -11.33
C ARG A 7 21.70 1.47 -11.13
N GLN A 8 21.16 2.12 -12.16
CA GLN A 8 19.82 2.71 -12.13
C GLN A 8 18.73 1.64 -11.96
N ALA A 9 18.85 0.51 -12.67
CA ALA A 9 17.92 -0.60 -12.52
C ALA A 9 17.99 -1.23 -11.11
N ALA A 10 19.20 -1.35 -10.55
CA ALA A 10 19.40 -1.81 -9.17
C ALA A 10 18.77 -0.86 -8.15
N LEU A 11 18.92 0.46 -8.35
CA LEU A 11 18.29 1.48 -7.51
C LEU A 11 16.76 1.38 -7.54
N VAL A 12 16.17 1.25 -8.72
CA VAL A 12 14.71 1.11 -8.86
C VAL A 12 14.22 -0.16 -8.16
N ARG A 13 14.94 -1.28 -8.29
CA ARG A 13 14.61 -2.51 -7.56
C ARG A 13 14.70 -2.33 -6.06
N ALA A 14 15.76 -1.68 -5.55
CA ALA A 14 15.91 -1.40 -4.13
C ALA A 14 14.74 -0.56 -3.58
N LEU A 15 14.33 0.48 -4.33
CA LEU A 15 13.22 1.36 -3.95
C LEU A 15 11.84 0.69 -4.01
N VAL A 16 11.61 -0.20 -4.98
CA VAL A 16 10.28 -0.82 -5.18
C VAL A 16 10.11 -2.12 -4.39
N ALA A 17 11.20 -2.85 -4.15
CA ALA A 17 11.19 -4.15 -3.48
C ALA A 17 11.79 -4.12 -2.07
N SER A 18 12.09 -2.93 -1.52
CA SER A 18 12.78 -2.78 -0.22
C SER A 18 14.10 -3.56 -0.18
N GLY A 19 14.91 -3.44 -1.23
CA GLY A 19 16.21 -4.09 -1.34
C GLY A 19 17.36 -3.22 -0.81
N GLU A 20 18.53 -3.83 -0.64
CA GLU A 20 19.74 -3.13 -0.19
C GLU A 20 20.13 -2.03 -1.20
N PRO A 21 20.38 -0.79 -0.74
CA PRO A 21 20.77 0.30 -1.63
C PRO A 21 22.10 -0.02 -2.34
N PRO A 22 22.24 0.32 -3.63
CA PRO A 22 23.52 0.20 -4.32
C PRO A 22 24.58 1.08 -3.66
N GLU A 23 25.84 0.67 -3.76
CA GLU A 23 26.98 1.44 -3.24
C GLU A 23 26.99 2.88 -3.81
N GLY A 24 27.26 3.86 -2.96
CA GLY A 24 27.33 5.28 -3.31
C GLY A 24 25.99 6.03 -3.26
N PHE A 25 24.89 5.38 -2.89
CA PHE A 25 23.62 6.06 -2.62
C PHE A 25 23.40 6.30 -1.13
N ASP A 26 22.85 7.48 -0.82
CA ASP A 26 22.47 7.87 0.54
C ASP A 26 21.27 7.02 1.01
N ARG A 27 21.49 6.22 2.06
CA ARG A 27 20.49 5.32 2.63
C ARG A 27 19.30 6.08 3.23
N ASP A 28 19.54 7.25 3.83
CA ASP A 28 18.49 8.06 4.45
C ASP A 28 17.60 8.69 3.38
N ALA A 29 18.21 9.23 2.32
CA ALA A 29 17.48 9.75 1.16
C ALA A 29 16.63 8.66 0.49
N LEU A 30 17.14 7.43 0.39
CA LEU A 30 16.39 6.29 -0.14
C LEU A 30 15.26 5.85 0.81
N GLY A 31 15.47 5.92 2.12
CA GLY A 31 14.42 5.71 3.11
C GLY A 31 13.27 6.72 2.96
N ILE A 32 13.58 8.00 2.70
CA ILE A 32 12.57 9.04 2.43
C ILE A 32 11.81 8.73 1.14
N ALA A 33 12.52 8.40 0.06
CA ALA A 33 11.92 8.06 -1.23
C ALA A 33 11.00 6.83 -1.12
N SER A 34 11.43 5.79 -0.42
CA SER A 34 10.63 4.58 -0.16
C SER A 34 9.33 4.93 0.57
N LYS A 35 9.41 5.74 1.64
CA LYS A 35 8.22 6.23 2.37
C LYS A 35 7.27 7.02 1.48
N ALA A 36 7.78 7.89 0.60
CA ALA A 36 6.97 8.65 -0.34
C ALA A 36 6.25 7.72 -1.36
N LEU A 37 6.94 6.69 -1.86
CA LEU A 37 6.35 5.68 -2.74
C LEU A 37 5.27 4.86 -2.03
N LEU A 38 5.48 4.46 -0.78
CA LEU A 38 4.46 3.77 0.03
C LEU A 38 3.22 4.64 0.23
N ARG A 39 3.40 5.94 0.49
CA ARG A 39 2.28 6.90 0.60
C ARG A 39 1.51 7.03 -0.72
N LYS A 40 2.20 7.09 -1.86
CA LYS A 40 1.57 7.09 -3.19
C LYS A 40 0.75 5.82 -3.42
N ARG A 41 1.35 4.66 -3.17
CA ARG A 41 0.69 3.34 -3.29
C ARG A 41 -0.54 3.25 -2.38
N SER A 42 -0.48 3.79 -1.17
CA SER A 42 -1.63 3.89 -0.25
C SER A 42 -2.78 4.70 -0.88
N GLY A 43 -2.46 5.82 -1.53
CA GLY A 43 -3.43 6.63 -2.28
C GLY A 43 -4.18 5.80 -3.33
N GLU A 44 -3.44 5.17 -4.24
CA GLU A 44 -3.98 4.34 -5.32
C GLU A 44 -4.82 3.16 -4.82
N VAL A 45 -4.36 2.48 -3.75
CA VAL A 45 -5.12 1.38 -3.14
C VAL A 45 -6.39 1.90 -2.49
N GLY A 46 -6.31 3.02 -1.77
CA GLY A 46 -7.46 3.63 -1.11
C GLY A 46 -8.55 4.08 -2.09
N GLU A 47 -8.20 4.43 -3.33
CA GLU A 47 -9.16 4.69 -4.41
C GLU A 47 -9.86 3.41 -4.90
N CYS A 48 -9.19 2.26 -4.86
CA CYS A 48 -9.76 0.96 -5.24
C CYS A 48 -10.74 0.39 -4.19
N ILE A 49 -10.55 0.72 -2.91
CA ILE A 49 -11.35 0.24 -1.78
C ILE A 49 -11.85 1.40 -0.90
N PRO A 50 -12.66 2.32 -1.45
CA PRO A 50 -13.05 3.56 -0.76
C PRO A 50 -13.83 3.33 0.54
N HIS A 51 -14.57 2.21 0.63
CA HIS A 51 -15.30 1.82 1.83
C HIS A 51 -14.38 1.40 2.98
N VAL A 52 -13.33 0.62 2.70
CA VAL A 52 -12.28 0.26 3.67
C VAL A 52 -11.52 1.51 4.11
N ARG A 53 -11.20 2.39 3.14
CA ARG A 53 -10.55 3.67 3.43
C ARG A 53 -11.38 4.54 4.37
N ALA A 54 -12.67 4.67 4.12
CA ALA A 54 -13.57 5.42 4.99
C ALA A 54 -13.68 4.78 6.38
N ALA A 55 -13.73 3.45 6.48
CA ALA A 55 -13.79 2.75 7.76
C ALA A 55 -12.52 2.93 8.62
N CYS A 56 -11.35 2.96 8.00
CA CYS A 56 -10.07 3.18 8.71
C CYS A 56 -9.81 4.65 9.05
N GLY A 57 -10.44 5.58 8.34
CA GLY A 57 -10.26 7.02 8.51
C GLY A 57 -8.79 7.44 8.38
N GLU A 58 -8.33 8.32 9.28
CA GLU A 58 -6.96 8.85 9.29
C GLU A 58 -5.89 7.76 9.49
N ARG A 59 -6.26 6.62 10.10
CA ARG A 59 -5.34 5.50 10.34
C ARG A 59 -5.03 4.70 9.08
N PHE A 60 -5.78 4.88 7.98
CA PHE A 60 -5.61 4.10 6.76
C PHE A 60 -4.17 4.11 6.24
N VAL A 61 -3.55 5.30 6.18
CA VAL A 61 -2.19 5.43 5.66
C VAL A 61 -1.18 4.75 6.57
N VAL A 62 -1.33 4.90 7.89
CA VAL A 62 -0.45 4.27 8.89
C VAL A 62 -0.55 2.74 8.81
N LEU A 63 -1.77 2.21 8.80
CA LEU A 63 -2.03 0.78 8.69
C LEU A 63 -1.51 0.21 7.36
N PHE A 64 -1.73 0.93 6.26
CA PHE A 64 -1.24 0.51 4.95
C PHE A 64 0.29 0.51 4.88
N THR A 65 0.94 1.58 5.35
CA THR A 65 2.41 1.67 5.32
C THR A 65 3.04 0.57 6.17
N ALA A 66 2.52 0.30 7.37
CA ALA A 66 3.00 -0.79 8.22
C ALA A 66 2.79 -2.17 7.56
N TRP A 67 1.64 -2.39 6.92
CA TRP A 67 1.37 -3.63 6.20
C TRP A 67 2.26 -3.82 4.96
N ALA A 68 2.54 -2.73 4.23
CA ALA A 68 3.29 -2.76 2.97
C ALA A 68 4.81 -2.71 3.15
N GLU A 69 5.31 -2.45 4.36
CA GLU A 69 6.74 -2.43 4.66
C GLU A 69 7.39 -3.78 4.34
N GLY A 70 8.46 -3.77 3.55
CA GLY A 70 9.14 -4.98 3.07
C GLY A 70 8.36 -5.82 2.05
N ARG A 71 7.14 -5.41 1.65
CA ARG A 71 6.31 -6.17 0.70
C ARG A 71 6.42 -5.61 -0.72
N PRO A 72 6.90 -6.40 -1.70
CA PRO A 72 6.94 -5.95 -3.09
C PRO A 72 5.53 -5.64 -3.59
N LYS A 73 5.42 -4.62 -4.45
CA LYS A 73 4.16 -4.30 -5.13
C LYS A 73 3.92 -5.28 -6.27
N VAL A 74 2.76 -5.96 -6.25
CA VAL A 74 2.34 -6.85 -7.34
C VAL A 74 1.41 -6.11 -8.30
N SER A 75 0.28 -5.61 -7.81
CA SER A 75 -0.64 -4.73 -8.56
C SER A 75 -1.54 -4.00 -7.56
N THR A 76 -2.10 -2.86 -7.95
CA THR A 76 -2.99 -2.09 -7.05
C THR A 76 -4.22 -2.90 -6.62
N ARG A 77 -4.78 -3.72 -7.51
CA ARG A 77 -5.94 -4.57 -7.20
C ARG A 77 -5.57 -5.74 -6.27
N ALA A 78 -4.42 -6.37 -6.47
CA ALA A 78 -3.93 -7.42 -5.59
C ALA A 78 -3.63 -6.87 -4.19
N ASP A 79 -3.00 -5.69 -4.12
CA ASP A 79 -2.72 -5.00 -2.87
C ASP A 79 -4.01 -4.68 -2.10
N ALA A 80 -5.03 -4.15 -2.79
CA ALA A 80 -6.30 -3.82 -2.19
C ALA A 80 -7.00 -5.04 -1.56
N ALA A 81 -7.01 -6.18 -2.28
CA ALA A 81 -7.60 -7.41 -1.78
C ALA A 81 -6.83 -7.96 -0.57
N ALA A 82 -5.50 -8.04 -0.67
CA ALA A 82 -4.65 -8.58 0.40
C ALA A 82 -4.62 -7.68 1.64
N PHE A 83 -4.66 -6.36 1.47
CA PHE A 83 -4.73 -5.41 2.58
C PHE A 83 -6.08 -5.48 3.29
N THR A 84 -7.18 -5.57 2.53
CA THR A 84 -8.53 -5.72 3.12
C THR A 84 -8.60 -7.00 3.97
N ALA A 85 -8.16 -8.13 3.43
CA ALA A 85 -8.13 -9.40 4.18
C ALA A 85 -7.24 -9.32 5.43
N HIS A 86 -6.12 -8.59 5.36
CA HIS A 86 -5.28 -8.36 6.53
C HIS A 86 -6.01 -7.55 7.61
N LEU A 87 -6.66 -6.44 7.25
CA LEU A 87 -7.41 -5.61 8.19
C LEU A 87 -8.55 -6.37 8.85
N GLU A 88 -9.25 -7.24 8.11
CA GLU A 88 -10.26 -8.15 8.66
C GLU A 88 -9.64 -9.12 9.69
N SER A 89 -8.48 -9.70 9.37
CA SER A 89 -7.80 -10.67 10.25
C SER A 89 -7.34 -10.07 11.59
N ILE A 90 -7.02 -8.77 11.61
CA ILE A 90 -6.57 -8.06 12.81
C ILE A 90 -7.70 -7.27 13.49
N GLY A 91 -8.94 -7.37 12.98
CA GLY A 91 -10.11 -6.70 13.57
C GLY A 91 -10.12 -5.17 13.40
N GLU A 92 -9.31 -4.62 12.48
CA GLU A 92 -9.27 -3.18 12.20
C GLU A 92 -10.41 -2.71 11.29
N LEU A 93 -11.13 -3.65 10.67
CA LEU A 93 -12.39 -3.34 9.98
C LEU A 93 -13.58 -3.61 10.90
N PRO A 94 -14.47 -2.62 11.11
CA PRO A 94 -15.73 -2.88 11.79
C PRO A 94 -16.51 -3.96 11.04
N ALA A 95 -17.19 -4.84 11.78
CA ALA A 95 -18.03 -5.89 11.19
C ALA A 95 -18.88 -5.28 10.07
N PRO A 96 -19.01 -5.96 8.90
CA PRO A 96 -19.64 -5.37 7.74
C PRO A 96 -21.02 -4.88 8.16
N THR A 97 -21.19 -3.55 8.14
CA THR A 97 -22.52 -2.97 8.30
C THR A 97 -23.28 -3.50 7.09
N ARG A 98 -24.10 -4.55 7.28
CA ARG A 98 -25.12 -4.92 6.31
C ARG A 98 -25.94 -3.67 6.14
N ARG A 99 -25.59 -2.86 5.14
CA ARG A 99 -26.36 -1.72 4.70
C ARG A 99 -27.69 -2.34 4.37
N ARG A 100 -28.67 -2.18 5.28
CA ARG A 100 -30.02 -2.67 5.09
C ARG A 100 -30.40 -2.14 3.72
N LEU A 101 -30.51 -3.06 2.76
CA LEU A 101 -31.15 -2.81 1.49
C LEU A 101 -32.57 -2.43 1.89
N PHE A 102 -32.79 -1.14 2.12
CA PHE A 102 -34.12 -0.60 2.25
C PHE A 102 -34.75 -0.85 0.88
N SER A 103 -35.56 -1.89 0.89
CA SER A 103 -36.49 -2.29 -0.14
C SER A 103 -37.13 -1.05 -0.74
N LEU A 104 -36.76 -0.71 -1.98
CA LEU A 104 -37.70 -0.06 -2.88
C LEU A 104 -38.67 -1.14 -3.33
N ARG A 105 -39.65 -1.41 -2.46
CA ARG A 105 -40.86 -2.15 -2.77
C ARG A 105 -42.02 -1.29 -2.25
N ARG A 106 -42.95 -0.98 -3.17
CA ARG A 106 -44.15 -0.11 -3.06
C ARG A 106 -43.87 1.38 -3.26
N ASN A 107 -44.59 2.11 -4.11
CA ASN A 107 -45.90 1.87 -4.75
C ASN A 107 -45.82 1.95 -6.27
#